data_AF-A0A349G8H3-F1
#
_entry.id   AF-A0A349G8H3-F1
#
_cell.length_a   1.000
_cell.length_b   1.000
_cell.length_c   1.000
_cell.angle_alpha   90.00
_cell.angle_beta   90.00
_cell.angle_gamma   90.00
#
_symmetry.space_group_name_H-M   'P 1'
#
loop_
_entity.id
_entity.type
_entity.pdbx_description
1 polymer ?
#
loop_
_entity_poly.entity_id
_entity_poly.type
_entity_poly.pdbx_seq_one_letter_code
_entity_poly.pdbx_strand_id
1 'polypeptide(L)'
;MRITNNMLIKNMLWNANNNLVSMSNYQNQLASGKKITRPSDDPVGITKVMKYKTDIRETIQYGKNIDDALGWLEVSESSITNIKDILQRVRELTVQAANGTNTAGDTDKMRVEIEQLTKEIMVSGNATSAGRYLFSGLETNKKLFNDDGTFAIDMTSERSDLKHVMAYEVSVGEVMSVGVHPKDLFGVVSNNNFFEGLMTRSTVETTKATQATLKASIDLAHDFTAPGNILDVQIGALTFDVDESSLNSSAVNPMTKDRFITAIKSATSGLVKLSDVADVYYDSSDKLVI
;
A
#
# COMPACT_ATOMS: atom_id res chain seq x y z
N MET A 1 49.60 -27.09 -75.03
CA MET A 1 48.66 -28.09 -74.47
C MET A 1 47.68 -28.52 -75.56
N ARG A 2 47.33 -29.81 -75.66
CA ARG A 2 46.28 -30.29 -76.57
C ARG A 2 44.92 -30.18 -75.89
N ILE A 3 44.00 -29.41 -76.47
CA ILE A 3 42.59 -29.41 -76.08
C ILE A 3 41.94 -30.60 -76.79
N THR A 4 41.44 -31.57 -76.04
CA THR A 4 40.72 -32.71 -76.60
C THR A 4 39.23 -32.37 -76.74
N ASN A 5 38.53 -33.00 -77.70
CA ASN A 5 37.08 -32.83 -77.88
C ASN A 5 36.30 -33.07 -76.56
N ASN A 6 36.75 -34.04 -75.76
CA ASN A 6 36.19 -34.30 -74.43
C ASN A 6 36.36 -33.16 -73.43
N MET A 7 37.43 -32.37 -73.51
CA MET A 7 37.59 -31.17 -72.67
C MET A 7 36.63 -30.05 -73.10
N LEU A 8 36.40 -29.88 -74.40
CA LEU A 8 35.44 -28.91 -74.93
C LEU A 8 34.00 -29.26 -74.50
N ILE A 9 33.62 -30.54 -74.63
CA ILE A 9 32.32 -31.06 -74.19
C ILE A 9 32.15 -30.92 -72.67
N LYS A 10 33.16 -31.26 -71.86
CA LYS A 10 33.11 -31.09 -70.40
C LYS A 10 32.95 -29.62 -69.99
N ASN A 11 33.67 -28.70 -70.62
CA ASN A 11 33.51 -27.27 -70.37
C ASN A 11 32.10 -26.78 -70.75
N MET A 12 31.56 -27.25 -71.89
CA MET A 12 30.20 -26.93 -72.30
C MET A 12 29.15 -27.44 -71.30
N LEU A 13 29.28 -28.69 -70.85
CA LEU A 13 28.40 -29.27 -69.83
C LEU A 13 28.52 -28.53 -68.49
N TRP A 14 29.73 -28.17 -68.06
CA TRP A 14 29.95 -27.40 -66.83
C TRP A 14 29.28 -26.02 -66.90
N ASN A 15 29.46 -25.29 -68.01
CA ASN A 15 28.79 -24.01 -68.25
C ASN A 15 27.26 -24.15 -68.31
N ALA A 16 26.74 -25.18 -68.98
CA ALA A 16 25.30 -25.45 -69.03
C ALA A 16 24.72 -25.72 -67.64
N ASN A 17 25.40 -26.54 -66.83
CA ASN A 17 24.98 -26.81 -65.45
C ASN A 17 25.02 -25.54 -64.59
N ASN A 18 26.07 -24.70 -64.71
CA ASN A 18 26.13 -23.43 -63.99
C ASN A 18 24.97 -22.49 -64.38
N ASN A 19 24.64 -22.41 -65.66
CA ASN A 19 23.50 -21.61 -66.13
C ASN A 19 22.17 -22.12 -65.59
N LEU A 20 21.96 -23.44 -65.52
CA LEU A 20 20.76 -24.03 -64.92
C LEU A 20 20.65 -23.70 -63.43
N VAL A 21 21.76 -23.73 -62.69
CA VAL A 21 21.79 -23.34 -61.27
C VAL A 21 21.46 -21.85 -61.10
N SER A 22 22.07 -20.96 -61.89
CA SER A 22 21.77 -19.52 -61.86
C SER A 22 20.30 -19.24 -62.22
N MET A 23 19.77 -19.92 -63.24
CA MET A 23 18.35 -19.79 -63.63
C MET A 23 17.42 -20.24 -62.51
N SER A 24 17.71 -21.38 -61.86
CA SER A 24 16.95 -21.86 -60.71
C SER A 24 16.97 -20.83 -59.56
N ASN A 25 18.13 -20.23 -59.27
CA ASN A 25 18.25 -19.20 -58.24
C ASN A 25 17.42 -17.96 -58.57
N TYR A 26 17.45 -17.46 -59.81
CA TYR A 26 16.61 -16.33 -60.22
C TYR A 26 15.12 -16.66 -60.19
N GLN A 27 14.73 -17.87 -60.59
CA GLN A 27 13.35 -18.33 -60.47
C GLN A 27 12.90 -18.37 -59.00
N ASN A 28 13.75 -18.82 -58.08
CA ASN A 28 13.47 -18.79 -56.63
C ASN A 28 13.36 -17.35 -56.08
N GLN A 29 14.23 -16.43 -56.52
CA GLN A 29 14.14 -15.02 -56.15
C GLN A 29 12.86 -14.36 -56.69
N LEU A 30 12.48 -14.68 -57.93
CA LEU A 30 11.25 -14.19 -58.55
C LEU A 30 10.01 -14.73 -57.84
N ALA A 31 9.98 -16.04 -57.54
CA ALA A 31 8.87 -16.66 -56.83
C ALA A 31 8.71 -16.15 -55.40
N SER A 32 9.81 -15.85 -54.71
CA SER A 32 9.79 -15.34 -53.33
C SER A 32 9.68 -13.83 -53.22
N GLY A 33 9.91 -13.09 -54.31
CA GLY A 33 10.04 -11.62 -54.32
C GLY A 33 11.23 -11.09 -53.50
N LYS A 34 12.14 -11.96 -53.04
CA LYS A 34 13.25 -11.58 -52.17
C LYS A 34 14.56 -11.69 -52.94
N LYS A 35 15.34 -10.60 -52.89
CA LYS A 35 16.70 -10.58 -53.47
C LYS A 35 17.66 -11.55 -52.77
N ILE A 36 17.54 -11.69 -51.44
CA ILE A 36 18.35 -12.60 -50.62
C ILE A 36 17.42 -13.68 -50.08
N THR A 37 17.61 -14.92 -50.54
CA THR A 37 16.78 -16.06 -50.13
C THR A 37 17.50 -16.95 -49.14
N ARG A 38 18.81 -17.13 -49.33
CA ARG A 38 19.68 -17.94 -48.47
C ARG A 38 20.78 -17.06 -47.88
N PRO A 39 21.22 -17.32 -46.63
CA PRO A 39 22.37 -16.62 -46.05
C PRO A 39 23.66 -16.78 -46.86
N SER A 40 23.78 -17.86 -47.66
CA SER A 40 24.90 -18.10 -48.57
C SER A 40 24.95 -17.15 -49.77
N ASP A 41 23.83 -16.54 -50.15
CA ASP A 41 23.73 -15.71 -51.36
C ASP A 41 24.43 -14.35 -51.18
N ASP A 42 24.30 -13.77 -49.98
CA ASP A 42 24.97 -12.54 -49.57
C ASP A 42 25.11 -12.50 -48.03
N PRO A 43 26.25 -12.94 -47.47
CA PRO A 43 26.46 -12.96 -46.02
C PRO A 43 26.54 -11.56 -45.40
N VAL A 44 26.87 -10.52 -46.17
CA VAL A 44 26.95 -9.14 -45.66
C VAL A 44 25.57 -8.49 -45.69
N GLY A 45 24.80 -8.70 -46.76
CA GLY A 45 23.43 -8.22 -46.87
C GLY A 45 22.48 -8.91 -45.90
N ILE A 46 22.61 -10.23 -45.70
CA ILE A 46 21.72 -10.98 -44.82
C ILE A 46 21.84 -10.55 -43.36
N THR A 47 23.02 -10.15 -42.88
CA THR A 47 23.20 -9.70 -41.49
C THR A 47 22.40 -8.43 -41.21
N LYS A 48 22.38 -7.47 -42.15
CA LYS A 48 21.53 -6.27 -42.07
C LYS A 48 20.05 -6.61 -42.10
N VAL A 49 19.63 -7.51 -42.99
CA VAL A 49 18.23 -7.97 -43.07
C VAL A 49 17.80 -8.66 -41.77
N MET A 50 18.68 -9.47 -41.17
CA MET A 50 18.42 -10.13 -39.90
C MET A 50 18.32 -9.14 -38.75
N LYS A 51 19.19 -8.13 -38.71
CA LYS A 51 19.07 -7.03 -37.74
C LYS A 51 17.72 -6.34 -37.86
N TYR A 52 17.33 -5.88 -39.05
CA TYR A 52 16.02 -5.23 -39.24
C TYR A 52 14.84 -6.15 -38.89
N LYS A 53 14.94 -7.45 -39.15
CA LYS A 53 13.91 -8.40 -38.71
C LYS A 53 13.82 -8.50 -37.20
N THR A 54 14.95 -8.44 -36.50
CA THR A 54 14.97 -8.38 -35.03
C THR A 54 14.36 -7.06 -34.56
N ASP A 55 14.80 -5.91 -35.08
CA ASP A 55 14.27 -4.59 -34.72
C ASP A 55 12.74 -4.52 -34.93
N ILE A 56 12.22 -5.08 -36.04
CA ILE A 56 10.77 -5.15 -36.32
C ILE A 56 10.05 -6.03 -35.27
N ARG A 57 10.61 -7.19 -34.92
CA ARG A 57 10.01 -8.08 -33.92
C ARG A 57 9.99 -7.44 -32.53
N GLU A 58 11.07 -6.76 -32.16
CA GLU A 58 11.16 -5.99 -30.92
C GLU A 58 10.11 -4.89 -30.91
N THR A 59 9.99 -4.12 -31.99
CA THR A 59 8.95 -3.07 -32.13
C THR A 59 7.53 -3.63 -32.01
N ILE A 60 7.24 -4.78 -32.62
CA ILE A 60 5.93 -5.44 -32.50
C ILE A 60 5.69 -5.87 -31.05
N GLN A 61 6.71 -6.35 -30.34
CA GLN A 61 6.59 -6.72 -28.93
C GLN A 61 6.36 -5.50 -28.04
N TYR A 62 7.07 -4.39 -28.29
CA TYR A 62 6.84 -3.13 -27.59
C TYR A 62 5.42 -2.61 -27.80
N GLY A 63 4.87 -2.69 -29.01
CA GLY A 63 3.46 -2.36 -29.27
C GLY A 63 2.51 -3.18 -28.39
N LYS A 64 2.71 -4.49 -28.29
CA LYS A 64 1.90 -5.36 -27.40
C LYS A 64 2.06 -4.99 -25.93
N ASN A 65 3.28 -4.70 -25.50
CA ASN A 65 3.55 -4.29 -24.12
C ASN A 65 2.84 -2.96 -23.79
N ILE A 66 2.75 -2.02 -24.75
CA ILE A 66 2.00 -0.78 -24.61
C ILE A 66 0.50 -1.08 -24.51
N ASP A 67 -0.04 -1.93 -25.38
CA ASP A 67 -1.46 -2.31 -25.35
C ASP A 67 -1.85 -2.97 -24.02
N ASP A 68 -1.02 -3.89 -23.51
CA ASP A 68 -1.20 -4.53 -22.21
C ASP A 68 -1.14 -3.51 -21.07
N ALA A 69 -0.21 -2.56 -21.15
CA ALA A 69 -0.04 -1.51 -20.17
C ALA A 69 -1.22 -0.52 -20.16
N LEU A 70 -1.75 -0.16 -21.34
CA LEU A 70 -2.96 0.64 -21.48
C LEU A 70 -4.17 -0.07 -20.87
N GLY A 71 -4.37 -1.36 -21.19
CA GLY A 71 -5.43 -2.15 -20.59
C GLY A 71 -5.32 -2.24 -19.06
N TRP A 72 -4.10 -2.32 -18.52
CA TRP A 72 -3.87 -2.25 -17.07
C TRP A 72 -4.30 -0.89 -16.49
N LEU A 73 -3.91 0.21 -17.13
CA LEU A 73 -4.22 1.56 -16.69
C LEU A 73 -5.72 1.88 -16.76
N GLU A 74 -6.41 1.47 -17.83
CA GLU A 74 -7.86 1.69 -17.98
C GLU A 74 -8.67 1.02 -16.86
N VAL A 75 -8.37 -0.23 -16.53
CA VAL A 75 -9.06 -0.93 -15.44
C VAL A 75 -8.71 -0.32 -14.08
N SER A 76 -7.45 0.10 -13.91
CA SER A 76 -7.01 0.80 -12.69
C SER A 76 -7.73 2.14 -12.51
N GLU A 77 -7.82 2.95 -13.57
CA GLU A 77 -8.50 4.25 -13.58
C GLU A 77 -10.00 4.09 -13.29
N SER A 78 -10.67 3.13 -13.92
CA SER A 78 -12.07 2.82 -13.67
C SER A 78 -12.31 2.45 -12.20
N SER A 79 -11.45 1.59 -11.64
CA SER A 79 -11.54 1.18 -10.24
C SER A 79 -11.31 2.34 -9.28
N ILE A 80 -10.31 3.19 -9.53
CA ILE A 80 -10.02 4.39 -8.72
C ILE A 80 -11.15 5.41 -8.83
N THR A 81 -11.73 5.60 -10.01
CA THR A 81 -12.87 6.51 -10.22
C THR A 81 -14.08 6.07 -9.40
N ASN A 82 -14.40 4.77 -9.41
CA ASN A 82 -15.47 4.23 -8.57
C ASN A 82 -15.20 4.45 -7.08
N ILE A 83 -13.97 4.19 -6.61
CA ILE A 83 -13.58 4.43 -5.22
C ILE A 83 -13.73 5.91 -4.85
N LYS A 84 -13.33 6.83 -5.74
CA LYS A 84 -13.47 8.28 -5.53
C LYS A 84 -14.94 8.69 -5.37
N ASP A 85 -15.83 8.19 -6.23
CA ASP A 85 -17.25 8.52 -6.18
C ASP A 85 -17.90 7.99 -4.88
N ILE A 86 -17.51 6.77 -4.46
CA ILE A 86 -17.95 6.19 -3.18
C ILE A 86 -17.43 7.02 -2.00
N LEU A 87 -16.15 7.43 -2.01
CA LEU A 87 -15.57 8.28 -0.96
C LEU A 87 -16.25 9.65 -0.89
N GLN A 88 -16.66 10.21 -2.03
CA GLN A 88 -17.44 11.44 -2.05
C GLN A 88 -18.80 11.23 -1.37
N ARG A 89 -19.49 10.12 -1.64
CA ARG A 89 -20.74 9.77 -0.97
C ARG A 89 -20.56 9.58 0.54
N VAL A 90 -19.51 8.86 0.96
CA VAL A 90 -19.18 8.69 2.38
C VAL A 90 -18.92 10.04 3.05
N ARG A 91 -18.21 10.96 2.38
CA ARG A 91 -18.00 12.33 2.88
C ARG A 91 -19.32 13.09 3.05
N GLU A 92 -20.23 13.01 2.09
CA GLU A 92 -21.56 13.64 2.19
C GLU A 92 -22.34 13.12 3.38
N LEU A 93 -22.38 11.79 3.57
CA LEU A 93 -23.04 11.15 4.72
C LEU A 93 -22.38 11.54 6.04
N THR A 94 -21.05 11.68 6.06
CA THR A 94 -20.31 12.08 7.27
C THR A 94 -20.59 13.54 7.65
N VAL A 95 -20.63 14.45 6.67
CA VAL A 95 -21.02 15.86 6.90
C VAL A 95 -22.48 15.93 7.34
N GLN A 96 -23.35 15.13 6.73
CA GLN A 96 -24.75 15.06 7.13
C GLN A 96 -24.86 14.56 8.58
N ALA A 97 -24.15 13.50 8.96
CA ALA A 97 -24.13 12.93 10.31
C ALA A 97 -23.56 13.90 11.36
N ALA A 98 -22.62 14.77 10.97
CA ALA A 98 -22.06 15.82 11.84
C ALA A 98 -23.07 16.94 12.16
N ASN A 99 -24.17 17.07 11.41
CA ASN A 99 -25.23 18.02 11.75
C ASN A 99 -25.99 17.53 12.99
N GLY A 100 -25.97 18.33 14.07
CA GLY A 100 -26.54 17.98 15.38
C GLY A 100 -28.09 17.91 15.45
N THR A 101 -28.79 18.09 14.33
CA THR A 101 -30.26 18.01 14.25
C THR A 101 -30.78 16.63 13.87
N ASN A 102 -29.91 15.67 13.57
CA ASN A 102 -30.31 14.32 13.18
C ASN A 102 -30.77 13.50 14.38
N THR A 103 -31.74 12.62 14.17
CA THR A 103 -32.16 11.66 15.19
C THR A 103 -31.18 10.48 15.27
N ALA A 104 -31.13 9.78 16.40
CA ALA A 104 -30.31 8.58 16.56
C ALA A 104 -30.62 7.51 15.49
N GLY A 105 -31.87 7.40 15.07
CA GLY A 105 -32.30 6.49 14.00
C GLY A 105 -31.80 6.88 12.61
N ASP A 106 -31.63 8.17 12.33
CA ASP A 106 -31.08 8.66 11.05
C ASP A 106 -29.57 8.42 10.99
N THR A 107 -28.86 8.65 12.10
CA THR A 107 -27.43 8.33 12.19
C THR A 107 -27.16 6.83 12.08
N ASP A 108 -28.07 5.98 12.59
CA ASP A 108 -27.96 4.52 12.44
C ASP A 108 -28.11 4.07 10.97
N LYS A 109 -29.06 4.66 10.23
CA LYS A 109 -29.23 4.37 8.80
C LYS A 109 -28.03 4.84 7.98
N MET A 110 -27.48 6.01 8.28
CA MET A 110 -26.26 6.52 7.63
C MET A 110 -25.06 5.60 7.91
N ARG A 111 -24.92 5.08 9.13
CA ARG A 111 -23.88 4.10 9.46
C ARG A 111 -24.00 2.84 8.60
N VAL A 112 -25.20 2.28 8.45
CA VAL A 112 -25.43 1.08 7.62
C VAL A 112 -25.07 1.37 6.15
N GLU A 113 -25.42 2.55 5.63
CA GLU A 113 -25.04 2.97 4.28
C GLU A 113 -23.51 3.07 4.12
N ILE A 114 -22.81 3.70 5.08
CA ILE A 114 -21.35 3.80 5.08
C ILE A 114 -20.69 2.41 5.14
N GLU A 115 -21.25 1.47 5.90
CA GLU A 115 -20.74 0.09 5.97
C GLU A 115 -20.89 -0.64 4.62
N GLN A 116 -21.99 -0.40 3.89
CA GLN A 116 -22.18 -0.96 2.55
C GLN A 116 -21.21 -0.34 1.54
N LEU A 117 -21.06 0.99 1.56
CA LEU A 117 -20.11 1.72 0.70
C LEU A 117 -18.66 1.28 0.97
N THR A 118 -18.33 1.00 2.22
CA THR A 118 -17.04 0.42 2.63
C THR A 118 -16.80 -0.94 1.97
N LYS A 119 -17.82 -1.83 1.98
CA LYS A 119 -17.74 -3.13 1.30
C LYS A 119 -17.55 -2.98 -0.21
N GLU A 120 -18.19 -1.98 -0.81
CA GLU A 120 -18.03 -1.69 -2.23
C GLU A 120 -16.62 -1.18 -2.58
N ILE A 121 -16.01 -0.35 -1.71
CA ILE A 121 -14.60 0.04 -1.85
C ILE A 121 -13.70 -1.19 -1.76
N MET A 122 -13.96 -2.15 -0.86
CA MET A 122 -13.17 -3.38 -0.77
C MET A 122 -13.24 -4.22 -2.04
N VAL A 123 -14.42 -4.33 -2.65
CA VAL A 123 -14.60 -5.04 -3.92
C VAL A 123 -13.84 -4.33 -5.04
N SER A 124 -13.95 -3.00 -5.12
CA SER A 124 -13.25 -2.19 -6.12
C SER A 124 -11.72 -2.20 -5.92
N GLY A 125 -11.26 -2.22 -4.68
CA GLY A 125 -9.85 -2.37 -4.31
C GLY A 125 -9.28 -3.78 -4.56
N ASN A 126 -10.16 -4.77 -4.74
CA ASN A 126 -9.80 -6.14 -5.13
C ASN A 126 -10.02 -6.39 -6.64
N ALA A 127 -10.13 -5.33 -7.45
CA ALA A 127 -10.25 -5.45 -8.90
C ALA A 127 -9.06 -6.22 -9.50
N THR A 128 -9.36 -7.01 -10.53
CA THR A 128 -8.38 -7.86 -11.23
C THR A 128 -8.30 -7.48 -12.70
N SER A 129 -7.10 -7.52 -13.26
CA SER A 129 -6.86 -7.45 -14.70
C SER A 129 -6.01 -8.64 -15.13
N ALA A 130 -6.44 -9.33 -16.18
CA ALA A 130 -5.78 -10.55 -16.68
C ALA A 130 -5.47 -11.60 -15.58
N GLY A 131 -6.34 -11.73 -14.57
CA GLY A 131 -6.17 -12.68 -13.46
C GLY A 131 -5.21 -12.24 -12.35
N ARG A 132 -4.72 -10.99 -12.40
CA ARG A 132 -3.80 -10.38 -11.43
C ARG A 132 -4.50 -9.25 -10.69
N TYR A 133 -4.28 -9.15 -9.38
CA TYR A 133 -4.82 -8.05 -8.59
C TYR A 133 -4.07 -6.75 -8.91
N LEU A 134 -4.83 -5.66 -9.10
CA LEU A 134 -4.29 -4.38 -9.56
C LEU A 134 -3.52 -3.63 -8.47
N PHE A 135 -4.02 -3.71 -7.24
CA PHE A 135 -3.58 -2.86 -6.13
C PHE A 135 -2.80 -3.61 -5.05
N SER A 136 -2.43 -4.87 -5.27
CA SER A 136 -1.65 -5.67 -4.32
C SER A 136 -0.13 -5.51 -4.48
N GLY A 137 0.34 -4.56 -5.29
CA GLY A 137 1.75 -4.32 -5.56
C GLY A 137 2.40 -5.48 -6.32
N LEU A 138 3.47 -6.07 -5.75
CA LEU A 138 4.17 -7.21 -6.34
C LEU A 138 3.43 -8.54 -6.15
N GLU A 139 2.61 -8.63 -5.11
CA GLU A 139 1.87 -9.84 -4.74
C GLU A 139 0.60 -9.94 -5.59
N THR A 140 0.75 -10.05 -6.91
CA THR A 140 -0.38 -10.06 -7.86
C THR A 140 -1.32 -11.25 -7.73
N ASN A 141 -0.94 -12.24 -6.91
CA ASN A 141 -1.70 -13.48 -6.66
C ASN A 141 -2.60 -13.40 -5.41
N LYS A 142 -2.51 -12.31 -4.64
CA LYS A 142 -3.29 -12.13 -3.41
C LYS A 142 -4.22 -10.94 -3.52
N LYS A 143 -5.42 -11.08 -2.94
CA LYS A 143 -6.36 -9.97 -2.74
C LYS A 143 -5.69 -8.89 -1.88
N LEU A 144 -6.10 -7.64 -2.05
CA LEU A 144 -5.66 -6.55 -1.19
C LEU A 144 -6.40 -6.57 0.15
N PHE A 145 -7.74 -6.67 0.09
CA PHE A 145 -8.60 -6.71 1.27
C PHE A 145 -9.15 -8.13 1.49
N ASN A 146 -9.11 -8.59 2.74
CA ASN A 146 -9.91 -9.73 3.19
C ASN A 146 -11.37 -9.33 3.37
N ASP A 147 -12.27 -10.31 3.50
CA ASP A 147 -13.70 -10.06 3.72
C ASP A 147 -13.99 -9.30 5.04
N ASP A 148 -13.02 -9.31 5.96
CA ASP A 148 -13.06 -8.61 7.25
C ASP A 148 -12.50 -7.17 7.20
N GLY A 149 -12.06 -6.67 6.04
CA GLY A 149 -11.51 -5.31 5.87
C GLY A 149 -10.05 -5.11 6.31
N THR A 150 -9.39 -6.18 6.71
CA THR A 150 -7.94 -6.21 6.94
C THR A 150 -7.18 -6.28 5.62
N PHE A 151 -6.00 -5.65 5.59
CA PHE A 151 -5.05 -5.88 4.49
C PHE A 151 -4.54 -7.32 4.54
N ALA A 152 -4.73 -8.06 3.44
CA ALA A 152 -4.27 -9.44 3.29
C ALA A 152 -2.77 -9.56 2.94
N ILE A 153 -2.16 -8.42 2.62
CA ILE A 153 -0.74 -8.25 2.35
C ILE A 153 -0.11 -7.48 3.52
N ASP A 154 1.14 -7.81 3.84
CA ASP A 154 1.87 -7.10 4.88
C ASP A 154 2.37 -5.75 4.34
N MET A 155 1.66 -4.69 4.69
CA MET A 155 2.01 -3.32 4.32
C MET A 155 3.08 -2.70 5.24
N THR A 156 3.53 -3.42 6.28
CA THR A 156 4.45 -2.92 7.31
C THR A 156 5.90 -3.36 7.10
N SER A 157 6.12 -4.50 6.44
CA SER A 157 7.47 -5.09 6.28
C SER A 157 8.16 -4.83 4.94
N GLU A 158 7.52 -4.17 3.98
CA GLU A 158 8.15 -3.84 2.71
C GLU A 158 8.91 -2.50 2.79
N ARG A 159 10.23 -2.65 2.85
CA ARG A 159 11.27 -1.63 2.64
C ARG A 159 10.79 -0.53 1.69
N SER A 160 10.76 0.70 2.19
CA SER A 160 10.54 1.96 1.45
C SER A 160 11.36 2.12 0.16
N ASP A 161 12.36 1.26 -0.06
CA ASP A 161 13.44 1.46 -1.02
C ASP A 161 13.33 0.58 -2.27
N LEU A 162 12.39 -0.38 -2.31
CA LEU A 162 12.20 -1.27 -3.46
C LEU A 162 10.75 -1.24 -3.91
N LYS A 163 10.33 -0.04 -4.34
CA LYS A 163 9.05 0.27 -4.98
C LYS A 163 8.94 -0.44 -6.36
N HIS A 164 9.00 -1.77 -6.39
CA HIS A 164 8.85 -2.53 -7.63
C HIS A 164 7.37 -2.59 -7.96
N VAL A 165 6.97 -1.63 -8.76
CA VAL A 165 5.69 -1.60 -9.42
C VAL A 165 5.79 -2.46 -10.68
N MET A 166 4.70 -3.14 -11.08
CA MET A 166 4.65 -3.79 -12.40
C MET A 166 5.02 -2.79 -13.49
N ALA A 167 6.02 -3.14 -14.31
CA ALA A 167 6.50 -2.30 -15.38
C ALA A 167 6.58 -3.10 -16.69
N TYR A 168 6.24 -2.43 -17.78
CA TYR A 168 6.33 -2.95 -19.15
C TYR A 168 7.45 -2.23 -19.89
N GLU A 169 8.32 -2.96 -20.57
CA GLU A 169 9.32 -2.36 -21.45
C GLU A 169 8.63 -1.89 -22.74
N VAL A 170 8.64 -0.58 -23.00
CA VAL A 170 7.92 0.05 -24.12
C VAL A 170 8.87 0.54 -25.22
N SER A 171 10.17 0.58 -24.94
CA SER A 171 11.25 0.85 -25.90
C SER A 171 12.56 0.31 -25.33
N VAL A 172 13.62 0.29 -26.15
CA VAL A 172 14.96 -0.20 -25.74
C VAL A 172 15.44 0.55 -24.50
N GLY A 173 15.40 -0.11 -23.35
CA GLY A 173 15.81 0.45 -22.07
C GLY A 173 14.84 1.44 -21.43
N GLU A 174 13.62 1.57 -21.97
CA GLU A 174 12.55 2.40 -21.40
C GLU A 174 11.44 1.52 -20.83
N VAL A 175 11.18 1.67 -19.54
CA VAL A 175 10.13 0.95 -18.83
C VAL A 175 9.02 1.89 -18.38
N MET A 176 7.78 1.50 -18.61
CA MET A 176 6.59 2.19 -18.13
C MET A 176 6.04 1.43 -16.92
N SER A 177 6.03 2.08 -15.76
CA SER A 177 5.40 1.55 -14.55
C SER A 177 3.88 1.77 -14.60
N VAL A 178 3.11 0.69 -14.43
CA VAL A 178 1.63 0.73 -14.50
C VAL A 178 0.93 0.37 -13.19
N GLY A 179 1.62 -0.29 -12.27
CA GLY A 179 1.05 -0.58 -10.96
C GLY A 179 1.11 0.62 -10.03
N VAL A 180 0.48 0.48 -8.87
CA VAL A 180 0.54 1.45 -7.79
C VAL A 180 0.64 0.67 -6.48
N HIS A 181 1.46 1.17 -5.55
CA HIS A 181 1.56 0.50 -4.26
C HIS A 181 0.29 0.76 -3.44
N PRO A 182 -0.25 -0.26 -2.76
CA PRO A 182 -1.44 -0.11 -1.94
C PRO A 182 -1.27 0.94 -0.83
N LYS A 183 -0.05 1.07 -0.28
CA LYS A 183 0.29 2.13 0.67
C LYS A 183 0.13 3.55 0.11
N ASP A 184 0.42 3.76 -1.16
CA ASP A 184 0.30 5.08 -1.79
C ASP A 184 -1.17 5.44 -2.06
N LEU A 185 -2.03 4.44 -2.29
CA LEU A 185 -3.45 4.63 -2.55
C LEU A 185 -4.29 4.70 -1.28
N PHE A 186 -4.06 3.79 -0.34
CA PHE A 186 -4.92 3.58 0.83
C PHE A 186 -4.25 4.03 2.14
N GLY A 187 -2.95 4.30 2.15
CA GLY A 187 -2.21 4.66 3.37
C GLY A 187 -2.07 3.49 4.36
N VAL A 188 -1.16 3.63 5.32
CA VAL A 188 -1.04 2.68 6.44
C VAL A 188 -1.84 3.24 7.62
N VAL A 189 -2.92 2.55 7.99
CA VAL A 189 -3.66 2.84 9.23
C VAL A 189 -3.12 1.91 10.32
N SER A 190 -2.89 2.44 11.54
CA SER A 190 -2.20 1.76 12.65
C SER A 190 -2.74 0.38 13.04
N ASN A 191 -3.97 0.05 12.64
CA ASN A 191 -4.65 -1.21 12.99
C ASN A 191 -4.82 -2.15 11.78
N ASN A 192 -4.12 -1.90 10.67
CA ASN A 192 -4.20 -2.72 9.45
C ASN A 192 -5.62 -2.80 8.82
N ASN A 193 -6.51 -1.89 9.24
CA ASN A 193 -7.89 -1.75 8.78
C ASN A 193 -8.08 -0.32 8.29
N PHE A 194 -8.12 -0.13 6.97
CA PHE A 194 -8.37 1.17 6.33
C PHE A 194 -9.66 1.84 6.85
N PHE A 195 -10.69 1.03 7.11
CA PHE A 195 -12.04 1.49 7.41
C PHE A 195 -12.32 1.74 8.89
N GLU A 196 -11.54 1.15 9.80
CA GLU A 196 -11.66 1.51 11.23
C GLU A 196 -11.33 2.99 11.43
N GLY A 197 -10.27 3.49 10.80
CA GLY A 197 -9.89 4.91 10.91
C GLY A 197 -10.92 5.89 10.31
N LEU A 198 -11.74 5.44 9.37
CA LEU A 198 -12.79 6.24 8.73
C LEU A 198 -14.13 6.18 9.50
N MET A 199 -14.45 5.03 10.09
CA MET A 199 -15.68 4.81 10.86
C MET A 199 -15.55 5.14 12.35
N THR A 200 -14.33 5.16 12.89
CA THR A 200 -14.10 5.91 14.12
C THR A 200 -14.30 7.36 13.76
N ARG A 201 -15.51 7.88 14.05
CA ARG A 201 -15.62 9.23 14.58
C ARG A 201 -14.38 9.38 15.45
N SER A 202 -13.52 10.36 15.16
CA SER A 202 -12.61 10.84 16.16
C SER A 202 -13.52 11.35 17.27
N THR A 203 -13.98 10.43 18.10
CA THR A 203 -13.92 10.61 19.52
C THR A 203 -12.45 10.93 19.77
N VAL A 204 -12.09 12.18 19.54
CA VAL A 204 -11.63 12.98 20.65
C VAL A 204 -12.76 13.02 21.72
N GLU A 205 -13.25 11.87 22.17
CA GLU A 205 -12.85 11.46 23.49
C GLU A 205 -11.33 11.57 23.42
N THR A 206 -10.83 12.76 23.79
CA THR A 206 -9.81 12.80 24.80
C THR A 206 -9.92 11.49 25.52
N THR A 207 -8.92 10.63 25.34
CA THR A 207 -8.64 9.55 26.25
C THR A 207 -8.38 10.26 27.59
N LYS A 208 -9.43 10.84 28.18
CA LYS A 208 -9.61 10.99 29.60
C LYS A 208 -9.40 9.57 30.00
N ALA A 209 -8.23 9.38 30.60
CA ALA A 209 -7.66 8.10 30.95
C ALA A 209 -8.81 7.17 31.28
N THR A 210 -8.84 6.03 30.60
CA THR A 210 -9.60 4.86 31.01
C THR A 210 -9.61 4.88 32.53
N GLN A 211 -10.77 5.18 33.16
CA GLN A 211 -10.87 5.49 34.59
C GLN A 211 -9.92 4.56 35.33
N ALA A 212 -8.76 5.08 35.71
CA ALA A 212 -7.88 4.40 36.63
C ALA A 212 -8.60 4.59 37.96
N THR A 213 -9.65 3.79 38.15
CA THR A 213 -10.35 3.66 39.40
C THR A 213 -9.27 3.17 40.35
N LEU A 214 -8.67 4.11 41.08
CA LEU A 214 -7.84 3.84 42.24
C LEU A 214 -8.70 2.94 43.13
N LYS A 215 -8.49 1.64 43.04
CA LYS A 215 -9.10 0.62 43.90
C LYS A 215 -8.42 0.67 45.25
N ALA A 216 -8.56 1.80 45.91
CA ALA A 216 -8.40 1.96 47.34
C ALA A 216 -9.05 3.30 47.64
N SER A 217 -10.05 3.30 48.52
CA SER A 217 -10.40 4.51 49.26
C SER A 217 -9.15 4.92 50.03
N ILE A 218 -8.33 5.81 49.47
CA ILE A 218 -7.13 6.31 50.13
C ILE A 218 -7.63 7.17 51.29
N ASP A 219 -7.41 6.70 52.51
CA ASP A 219 -7.70 7.43 53.74
C ASP A 219 -6.75 8.63 53.82
N LEU A 220 -7.29 9.85 53.86
CA LEU A 220 -6.49 11.08 53.94
C LEU A 220 -5.69 11.18 55.26
N ALA A 221 -5.95 10.30 56.24
CA ALA A 221 -5.20 10.18 57.47
C ALA A 221 -4.02 9.18 57.40
N HIS A 222 -3.77 8.55 56.25
CA HIS A 222 -2.70 7.57 56.10
C HIS A 222 -1.31 8.22 56.16
N ASP A 223 -0.38 7.61 56.90
CA ASP A 223 0.99 8.07 57.06
C ASP A 223 1.90 7.41 56.01
N PHE A 224 2.41 8.22 55.08
CA PHE A 224 3.28 7.79 53.98
C PHE A 224 4.77 7.88 54.33
N THR A 225 5.15 8.20 55.57
CA THR A 225 6.58 8.30 55.99
C THR A 225 7.26 6.95 56.25
N ALA A 226 6.52 5.83 56.22
CA ALA A 226 7.07 4.50 56.46
C ALA A 226 7.81 3.97 55.23
N PRO A 227 9.06 3.46 55.36
CA PRO A 227 9.81 2.92 54.24
C PRO A 227 9.07 1.70 53.64
N GLY A 228 8.63 1.84 52.38
CA GLY A 228 7.91 0.80 51.63
C GLY A 228 6.50 1.18 51.15
N ASN A 229 5.98 2.35 51.54
CA ASN A 229 4.66 2.83 51.12
C ASN A 229 4.73 3.68 49.84
N ILE A 230 5.04 3.04 48.72
CA ILE A 230 5.10 3.73 47.41
C ILE A 230 3.69 3.94 46.85
N LEU A 231 3.35 5.19 46.57
CA LEU A 231 2.12 5.58 45.89
C LEU A 231 2.37 5.70 44.38
N ASP A 232 2.18 4.59 43.69
CA ASP A 232 2.28 4.53 42.23
C ASP A 232 0.91 4.75 41.57
N VAL A 233 0.84 5.70 40.64
CA VAL A 233 -0.33 5.89 39.77
C VAL A 233 -0.06 5.23 38.43
N GLN A 234 -0.79 4.16 38.13
CA GLN A 234 -0.68 3.46 36.85
C GLN A 234 -1.74 3.97 35.86
N ILE A 235 -1.29 4.52 34.73
CA ILE A 235 -2.14 4.85 33.58
C ILE A 235 -1.66 4.01 32.39
N GLY A 236 -2.45 3.01 32.02
CA GLY A 236 -2.07 2.05 30.97
C GLY A 236 -0.79 1.29 31.34
N ALA A 237 0.26 1.47 30.53
CA ALA A 237 1.57 0.84 30.73
C ALA A 237 2.60 1.73 31.48
N LEU A 238 2.22 2.96 31.85
CA LEU A 238 3.09 3.90 32.54
C LEU A 238 2.79 3.92 34.04
N THR A 239 3.85 3.85 34.84
CA THR A 239 3.81 4.04 36.29
C THR A 239 4.37 5.42 36.62
N PHE A 240 3.58 6.25 37.30
CA PHE A 240 3.98 7.57 37.79
C PHE A 240 4.19 7.50 39.30
N ASP A 241 5.39 7.86 39.72
CA ASP A 241 5.79 7.90 41.12
C ASP A 241 5.36 9.23 41.74
N VAL A 242 4.62 9.17 42.84
CA VAL A 242 4.14 10.35 43.57
C VAL A 242 5.13 10.68 44.68
N ASP A 243 5.62 11.92 44.72
CA ASP A 243 6.51 12.37 45.80
C ASP A 243 5.78 12.38 47.16
N GLU A 244 5.99 11.32 47.95
CA GLU A 244 5.42 11.07 49.27
C GLU A 244 5.73 12.17 50.29
N SER A 245 6.82 12.93 50.10
CA SER A 245 7.19 14.02 51.01
C SER A 245 6.14 15.13 51.04
N SER A 246 5.41 15.31 49.93
CA SER A 246 4.34 16.30 49.77
C SER A 246 2.99 15.86 50.37
N LEU A 247 2.86 14.56 50.64
CA LEU A 247 1.64 13.89 51.16
C LEU A 247 1.61 13.78 52.68
N ASN A 248 2.70 14.12 53.37
CA ASN A 248 2.76 14.02 54.81
C ASN A 248 1.88 15.07 55.49
N SER A 249 1.01 14.61 56.39
CA SER A 249 0.21 15.45 57.27
C SER A 249 0.89 15.62 58.62
N SER A 250 0.74 16.79 59.24
CA SER A 250 1.13 17.03 60.62
C SER A 250 -0.12 17.45 61.39
N ALA A 251 -0.15 17.23 62.72
CA ALA A 251 -1.30 17.61 63.55
C ALA A 251 -1.68 19.11 63.45
N VAL A 252 -0.74 19.96 63.01
CA VAL A 252 -0.92 21.41 62.81
C VAL A 252 -1.45 21.76 61.41
N ASN A 253 -1.29 20.86 60.42
CA ASN A 253 -1.70 21.11 59.04
C ASN A 253 -2.22 19.81 58.39
N PRO A 254 -3.51 19.49 58.59
CA PRO A 254 -4.10 18.25 58.07
C PRO A 254 -4.06 18.23 56.53
N MET A 255 -3.97 17.04 55.95
CA MET A 255 -3.97 16.89 54.50
C MET A 255 -5.33 17.32 53.93
N THR A 256 -5.34 18.31 53.03
CA THR A 256 -6.55 18.76 52.34
C THR A 256 -6.64 18.09 50.97
N LYS A 257 -7.88 17.95 50.46
CA LYS A 257 -8.15 17.37 49.13
C LYS A 257 -7.37 18.07 48.02
N ASP A 258 -7.25 19.40 48.09
CA ASP A 258 -6.51 20.19 47.10
C ASP A 258 -4.99 19.92 47.14
N ARG A 259 -4.43 19.71 48.34
CA ARG A 259 -3.02 19.33 48.49
C ARG A 259 -2.76 17.93 47.95
N PHE A 260 -3.68 17.00 48.18
CA PHE A 260 -3.61 15.65 47.65
C PHE A 260 -3.67 15.62 46.11
N ILE A 261 -4.59 16.40 45.52
CA ILE A 261 -4.65 16.57 44.06
C ILE A 261 -3.34 17.17 43.52
N THR A 262 -2.79 18.18 44.20
CA THR A 262 -1.57 18.85 43.76
C THR A 262 -0.37 17.89 43.77
N ALA A 263 -0.25 17.06 44.81
CA ALA A 263 0.77 16.03 44.91
C ALA A 263 0.66 14.99 43.79
N ILE A 264 -0.55 14.48 43.53
CA ILE A 264 -0.78 13.51 42.45
C ILE A 264 -0.51 14.12 41.07
N LYS A 265 -0.90 15.38 40.83
CA LYS A 265 -0.57 16.08 39.58
C LYS A 265 0.93 16.25 39.36
N SER A 266 1.72 16.33 40.45
CA SER A 266 3.18 16.41 40.40
C SER A 266 3.89 15.07 40.24
N ALA A 267 3.14 13.95 40.27
CA ALA A 267 3.70 12.62 40.06
C ALA A 267 4.41 12.53 38.71
N THR A 268 5.55 11.86 38.67
CA THR A 268 6.45 11.88 37.52
C THR A 268 6.80 10.46 37.09
N SER A 269 6.78 10.23 35.78
CA SER A 269 7.35 9.02 35.17
C SER A 269 8.56 9.46 34.32
N GLY A 270 9.75 9.42 34.93
CA GLY A 270 10.98 9.92 34.31
C GLY A 270 10.96 11.45 34.11
N LEU A 271 10.67 11.91 32.89
CA LEU A 271 10.59 13.34 32.52
C LEU A 271 9.15 13.84 32.31
N VAL A 272 8.16 12.95 32.36
CA VAL A 272 6.76 13.26 32.06
C VAL A 272 5.99 13.42 33.36
N LYS A 273 5.32 14.57 33.53
CA LYS A 273 4.43 14.83 34.67
C LYS A 273 3.05 14.28 34.40
N LEU A 274 2.38 13.79 35.44
CA LEU A 274 1.02 13.28 35.35
C LEU A 274 0.02 14.36 34.87
N SER A 275 0.24 15.62 35.26
CA SER A 275 -0.58 16.77 34.81
C SER A 275 -0.64 16.96 33.30
N ASP A 276 0.35 16.47 32.57
CA ASP A 276 0.43 16.63 31.11
C ASP A 276 -0.31 15.50 30.37
N VAL A 277 -0.68 14.45 31.11
CA VAL A 277 -1.26 13.21 30.58
C VAL A 277 -2.69 13.00 31.08
N ALA A 278 -3.06 13.50 32.27
CA ALA A 278 -4.35 13.24 32.89
C ALA A 278 -4.86 14.37 33.81
N ASP A 279 -6.19 14.52 33.87
CA ASP A 279 -6.89 15.49 34.73
C ASP A 279 -7.25 14.84 36.07
N VAL A 280 -6.58 15.26 37.15
CA VAL A 280 -6.86 14.77 38.51
C VAL A 280 -7.89 15.67 39.21
N TYR A 281 -9.05 15.12 39.59
CA TYR A 281 -10.11 15.83 40.34
C TYR A 281 -10.96 14.90 41.22
N TYR A 282 -11.65 15.44 42.22
CA TYR A 282 -12.69 14.69 42.96
C TYR A 282 -14.05 14.85 42.28
N ASP A 283 -14.77 13.74 42.09
CA ASP A 283 -16.14 13.76 41.57
C ASP A 283 -17.17 14.22 42.63
N SER A 284 -18.43 14.39 42.22
CA SER A 284 -19.52 14.79 43.12
C SER A 284 -19.87 13.75 44.19
N SER A 285 -19.27 12.56 44.13
CA SER A 285 -19.39 11.47 45.11
C SER A 285 -18.15 11.36 46.00
N ASP A 286 -17.29 12.38 45.99
CA ASP A 286 -16.07 12.49 46.78
C ASP A 286 -15.01 11.42 46.48
N LYS A 287 -15.02 10.89 45.25
CA LYS A 287 -14.03 9.93 44.77
C LYS A 287 -13.00 10.62 43.89
N LEU A 288 -11.73 10.26 44.09
CA LEU A 288 -10.65 10.74 43.24
C LEU A 288 -10.73 10.09 41.86
N VAL A 289 -10.71 10.92 40.82
CA VAL A 289 -10.70 10.55 39.41
C VAL A 289 -9.42 11.12 38.79
N ILE A 290 -8.72 10.28 38.03
CA ILE A 290 -7.51 10.59 37.26
C ILE A 290 -7.79 10.26 35.81
#